data_AF-X1S7C6-F1
#
_entry.id   AF-X1S7C6-F1
#
_cell.length_a   1.000
_cell.length_b   1.000
_cell.length_c   1.000
_cell.angle_alpha   90.00
_cell.angle_beta   90.00
_cell.angle_gamma   90.00
#
_symmetry.space_group_name_H-M   'P 1'
#
loop_
_entity.id
_entity.type
_entity.pdbx_description
1 polymer ?
#
loop_
_entity_poly.entity_id
_entity_poly.type
_entity_poly.pdbx_seq_one_letter_code
_entity_poly.pdbx_strand_id
1 'polypeptide(L)'
;LRESQSQVVELQREIRGLKEQYEIVGETPAETAENIVKWYHETHIYSKYDFFVCSDMALDVWNMLKAQKIDALINIGNVEMGAENITEADHAWVLAETSPGKYLALETTGGYAVSDNPLYYKGWSFDNPAEYKRFVELKHEYDFRASLVK
;
A
#
# COMPACT_ATOMS: atom_id res chain seq x y z
N LEU A 1 -0.24 47.29 11.72
CA LEU A 1 -1.44 46.70 11.05
C LEU A 1 -1.09 46.04 9.71
N ARG A 2 -0.55 46.76 8.71
CA ARG A 2 -0.13 46.14 7.43
C ARG A 2 0.98 45.09 7.55
N GLU A 3 2.04 45.35 8.33
CA GLU A 3 3.12 44.37 8.54
C GLU A 3 2.63 43.08 9.21
N SER A 4 1.74 43.20 10.19
CA SER A 4 1.11 42.05 10.85
C SER A 4 0.20 41.26 9.89
N GLN A 5 -0.48 41.92 8.96
CA GLN A 5 -1.27 41.24 7.93
C GLN A 5 -0.40 40.48 6.92
N SER A 6 0.75 41.04 6.51
CA SER A 6 1.69 40.35 5.63
C SER A 6 2.29 39.10 6.28
N GLN A 7 2.67 39.18 7.56
CA GLN A 7 3.18 38.02 8.32
C GLN A 7 2.14 36.91 8.45
N VAL A 8 0.87 37.25 8.67
CA VAL A 8 -0.22 36.26 8.73
C VAL A 8 -0.36 35.52 7.41
N VAL A 9 -0.27 36.22 6.27
CA VAL A 9 -0.37 35.59 4.94
C VAL A 9 0.79 34.65 4.66
N GLU A 10 2.00 35.01 5.09
CA GLU A 10 3.19 34.18 4.94
C GLU A 10 3.10 32.91 5.80
N LEU A 11 2.76 33.06 7.08
CA LEU A 11 2.54 31.92 7.98
C LEU A 11 1.41 30.99 7.49
N GLN A 12 0.33 31.54 6.94
CA GLN A 12 -0.73 30.74 6.34
C GLN A 12 -0.24 29.92 5.13
N ARG A 13 0.66 30.48 4.32
CA ARG A 13 1.27 29.76 3.20
C ARG A 13 2.18 28.63 3.69
N GLU A 14 3.01 28.89 4.70
CA GLU A 14 3.87 27.87 5.30
C GLU A 14 3.06 26.75 5.96
N ILE A 15 2.05 27.08 6.75
CA ILE A 15 1.15 26.08 7.36
C ILE A 15 0.48 25.22 6.29
N ARG A 16 0.04 25.83 5.18
CA ARG A 16 -0.53 25.07 4.06
C ARG A 16 0.50 24.13 3.44
N GLY A 17 1.73 24.58 3.20
CA GLY A 17 2.79 23.71 2.67
C GLY A 17 3.16 22.57 3.62
N LEU A 18 3.20 22.83 4.93
CA LEU A 18 3.43 21.81 5.94
C LEU A 18 2.27 20.81 6.02
N LYS A 19 1.03 21.27 5.87
CA LYS A 19 -0.14 20.38 5.77
C LYS A 19 -0.06 19.50 4.54
N GLU A 20 0.25 20.06 3.37
CA GLU A 20 0.45 19.27 2.14
C GLU A 20 1.58 18.24 2.27
N GLN A 21 2.59 18.51 3.09
CA GLN A 21 3.74 17.61 3.30
C GLN A 21 3.51 16.56 4.39
N TYR A 22 2.80 16.89 5.47
CA TYR A 22 2.74 16.06 6.69
C TYR A 22 1.32 15.63 7.09
N GLU A 23 0.28 16.20 6.48
CA GLU A 23 -1.10 15.78 6.71
C GLU A 23 -1.42 14.59 5.80
N ILE A 24 -1.27 13.39 6.37
CA ILE A 24 -1.56 12.14 5.67
C ILE A 24 -3.08 11.94 5.45
N VAL A 25 -3.92 12.59 6.27
CA VAL A 25 -5.37 12.46 6.22
C VAL A 25 -5.96 13.44 5.19
N GLY A 26 -6.61 12.91 4.16
CA GLY A 26 -7.32 13.68 3.13
C GLY A 26 -8.78 14.01 3.50
N GLU A 27 -9.53 14.64 2.60
CA GLU A 27 -10.95 14.94 2.82
C GLU A 27 -11.81 13.67 2.68
N THR A 28 -11.34 12.69 1.91
CA THR A 28 -11.99 11.40 1.69
C THR A 28 -11.11 10.21 2.08
N PRO A 29 -11.69 9.00 2.28
CA PRO A 29 -10.92 7.77 2.45
C PRO A 29 -10.00 7.47 1.27
N ALA A 30 -10.43 7.78 0.04
CA ALA A 30 -9.61 7.60 -1.17
C ALA A 30 -8.37 8.51 -1.15
N GLU A 31 -8.55 9.80 -0.89
CA GLU A 31 -7.43 10.74 -0.78
C GLU A 31 -6.50 10.39 0.39
N THR A 32 -7.06 9.97 1.52
CA THR A 32 -6.25 9.48 2.65
C THR A 32 -5.41 8.26 2.26
N ALA A 33 -5.98 7.32 1.53
CA ALA A 33 -5.27 6.13 1.06
C ALA A 33 -4.16 6.47 0.05
N GLU A 34 -4.43 7.40 -0.88
CA GLU A 34 -3.44 7.92 -1.83
C GLU A 34 -2.29 8.66 -1.13
N ASN A 35 -2.62 9.49 -0.14
CA ASN A 35 -1.61 10.20 0.66
C ASN A 35 -0.75 9.24 1.47
N ILE A 36 -1.34 8.20 2.08
CA ILE A 36 -0.59 7.16 2.80
C ILE A 36 0.40 6.46 1.88
N VAL A 37 -0.04 5.96 0.72
CA VAL A 37 0.85 5.16 -0.15
C VAL A 37 1.97 6.02 -0.72
N LYS A 38 1.68 7.27 -1.09
CA LYS A 38 2.68 8.22 -1.57
C LYS A 38 3.71 8.55 -0.48
N TRP A 39 3.24 8.95 0.71
CA TRP A 39 4.11 9.28 1.83
C TRP A 39 4.99 8.08 2.23
N TYR A 40 4.41 6.87 2.23
CA TYR A 40 5.13 5.66 2.58
C TYR A 40 6.29 5.41 1.59
N HIS A 41 6.02 5.49 0.29
CA HIS A 41 7.04 5.37 -0.75
C HIS A 41 8.14 6.44 -0.63
N GLU A 42 7.78 7.69 -0.31
CA GLU A 42 8.75 8.78 -0.16
C GLU A 42 9.64 8.64 1.08
N THR A 43 9.23 7.84 2.07
CA THR A 43 9.92 7.70 3.37
C THR A 43 10.54 6.32 3.62
N HIS A 44 10.25 5.33 2.79
CA HIS A 44 10.73 3.95 2.92
C HIS A 44 11.42 3.49 1.63
N ILE A 45 12.41 2.61 1.75
CA ILE A 45 13.22 2.14 0.61
C ILE A 45 13.02 0.65 0.40
N TYR A 46 12.65 0.29 -0.82
CA TYR A 46 12.65 -1.10 -1.28
C TYR A 46 14.10 -1.62 -1.35
N SER A 47 14.39 -2.74 -0.68
CA SER A 47 15.72 -3.36 -0.66
C SER A 47 15.64 -4.86 -0.85
N LYS A 48 16.10 -5.36 -2.01
CA LYS A 48 16.30 -6.80 -2.22
C LYS A 48 17.44 -7.37 -1.38
N TYR A 49 18.40 -6.54 -1.00
CA TYR A 49 19.56 -6.95 -0.21
C TYR A 49 19.17 -7.22 1.24
N ASP A 50 18.32 -6.35 1.82
CA ASP A 50 17.84 -6.48 3.20
C ASP A 50 16.52 -7.26 3.29
N PHE A 51 16.06 -7.83 2.18
CA PHE A 51 14.78 -8.54 2.04
C PHE A 51 13.55 -7.72 2.44
N PHE A 52 13.63 -6.39 2.30
CA PHE A 52 12.49 -5.49 2.48
C PHE A 52 11.85 -5.23 1.12
N VAL A 53 10.79 -5.99 0.81
CA VAL A 53 10.21 -6.06 -0.53
C VAL A 53 8.72 -5.71 -0.54
N CYS A 54 8.04 -5.96 -1.65
CA CYS A 54 6.65 -5.58 -1.88
C CYS A 54 5.71 -6.07 -0.78
N SER A 55 5.96 -7.27 -0.26
CA SER A 55 5.19 -7.85 0.85
C SER A 55 5.29 -7.04 2.13
N ASP A 56 6.49 -6.62 2.53
CA ASP A 56 6.70 -5.84 3.75
C ASP A 56 6.04 -4.46 3.63
N MET A 57 6.25 -3.82 2.47
CA MET A 57 5.64 -2.53 2.16
C MET A 57 4.10 -2.61 2.15
N ALA A 58 3.53 -3.67 1.59
CA ALA A 58 2.09 -3.88 1.57
C ALA A 58 1.52 -4.11 2.99
N LEU A 59 2.23 -4.86 3.84
CA LEU A 59 1.83 -5.08 5.24
C LEU A 59 1.84 -3.79 6.06
N ASP A 60 2.85 -2.94 5.88
CA ASP A 60 2.96 -1.67 6.57
C ASP A 60 1.89 -0.68 6.12
N VAL A 61 1.69 -0.52 4.81
CA VAL A 61 0.63 0.36 4.27
C VAL A 61 -0.75 -0.13 4.69
N TRP A 62 -1.00 -1.44 4.68
CA TRP A 62 -2.24 -2.03 5.23
C TRP A 62 -2.47 -1.59 6.68
N ASN A 63 -1.44 -1.63 7.52
CA ASN A 63 -1.56 -1.24 8.93
C ASN A 63 -1.82 0.27 9.09
N MET A 64 -1.18 1.10 8.26
CA MET A 64 -1.43 2.55 8.23
C MET A 64 -2.87 2.88 7.84
N LEU A 65 -3.44 2.19 6.85
CA LEU A 65 -4.85 2.35 6.45
C LEU A 65 -5.80 1.96 7.58
N LYS A 66 -5.57 0.80 8.23
CA LYS A 66 -6.36 0.35 9.37
C LYS A 66 -6.33 1.36 10.53
N ALA A 67 -5.18 2.01 10.78
CA ALA A 67 -5.07 3.07 11.78
C ALA A 67 -5.96 4.29 11.46
N GLN A 68 -6.21 4.57 10.18
CA GLN A 68 -7.16 5.59 9.72
C GLN A 68 -8.60 5.08 9.59
N LYS A 69 -8.90 3.87 10.08
CA LYS A 69 -10.22 3.22 9.99
C LYS A 69 -10.67 2.98 8.54
N ILE A 70 -9.72 2.82 7.63
CA ILE A 70 -9.97 2.40 6.26
C ILE A 70 -9.75 0.90 6.21
N ASP A 71 -10.79 0.15 5.85
CA ASP A 71 -10.65 -1.29 5.64
C ASP A 71 -9.76 -1.56 4.44
N ALA A 72 -8.95 -2.61 4.53
CA ALA A 72 -7.95 -2.91 3.52
C ALA A 72 -7.67 -4.40 3.46
N LEU A 73 -7.30 -4.87 2.28
CA LEU A 73 -6.86 -6.23 1.99
C LEU A 73 -5.42 -6.21 1.51
N ILE A 74 -4.62 -7.18 1.94
CA ILE A 74 -3.32 -7.45 1.34
C ILE A 74 -3.57 -8.34 0.13
N ASN A 75 -3.14 -7.93 -1.06
CA ASN A 75 -3.38 -8.68 -2.28
C ASN A 75 -2.07 -9.13 -2.92
N ILE A 76 -2.06 -10.34 -3.48
CA ILE A 76 -0.93 -10.87 -4.24
C ILE A 76 -1.36 -11.37 -5.62
N GLY A 77 -0.43 -11.31 -6.57
CA GLY A 77 -0.63 -11.79 -7.92
C GLY A 77 0.54 -11.41 -8.83
N ASN A 78 0.27 -11.38 -10.12
CA ASN A 78 1.20 -10.87 -11.13
C ASN A 78 0.50 -9.76 -11.92
N VAL A 79 1.02 -8.54 -11.83
CA VAL A 79 0.37 -7.33 -12.38
C VAL A 79 0.71 -7.05 -13.84
N GLU A 80 1.64 -7.82 -14.42
CA GLU A 80 2.09 -7.69 -15.81
C GLU A 80 1.38 -8.68 -16.73
N MET A 81 1.29 -9.95 -16.32
CA MET A 81 0.77 -11.06 -17.12
C MET A 81 -0.50 -11.68 -16.54
N GLY A 82 -0.81 -11.40 -15.26
CA GLY A 82 -1.79 -12.18 -14.50
C GLY A 82 -1.19 -13.49 -13.98
N ALA A 83 -1.84 -14.06 -12.97
CA ALA A 83 -1.47 -15.35 -12.38
C ALA A 83 -2.69 -16.27 -12.40
N GLU A 84 -2.51 -17.49 -12.89
CA GLU A 84 -3.53 -18.54 -12.85
C GLU A 84 -3.45 -19.33 -11.55
N ASN A 85 -2.25 -19.49 -11.02
CA ASN A 85 -1.98 -20.20 -9.76
C ASN A 85 -1.33 -19.27 -8.73
N ILE A 86 -1.65 -19.45 -7.45
CA ILE A 86 -1.10 -18.61 -6.37
C ILE A 86 0.43 -18.71 -6.26
N THR A 87 1.01 -19.80 -6.75
CA THR A 87 2.47 -19.99 -6.81
C THR A 87 3.17 -19.15 -7.87
N GLU A 88 2.42 -18.57 -8.82
CA GLU A 88 2.91 -17.67 -9.86
C GLU A 88 2.87 -16.20 -9.43
N ALA A 89 2.28 -15.90 -8.27
CA ALA A 89 2.27 -14.55 -7.72
C ALA A 89 3.70 -14.10 -7.39
N ASP A 90 4.10 -12.95 -7.94
CA ASP A 90 5.43 -12.35 -7.78
C ASP A 90 5.37 -10.92 -7.20
N HIS A 91 4.17 -10.39 -7.00
CA HIS A 91 3.96 -9.05 -6.47
C HIS A 91 2.90 -9.00 -5.37
N ALA A 92 3.03 -8.03 -4.47
CA ALA A 92 2.10 -7.77 -3.38
C ALA A 92 1.77 -6.27 -3.31
N TRP A 93 0.50 -5.96 -3.06
CA TRP A 93 -0.02 -4.59 -2.97
C TRP A 93 -1.22 -4.54 -2.01
N VAL A 94 -1.87 -3.39 -1.91
CA VAL A 94 -3.03 -3.21 -1.01
C VAL A 94 -4.27 -2.79 -1.79
N LEU A 95 -5.42 -3.33 -1.40
CA LEU A 95 -6.74 -2.86 -1.82
C LEU A 95 -7.40 -2.14 -0.65
N ALA A 96 -7.57 -0.81 -0.74
CA ALA A 96 -8.23 -0.01 0.30
C ALA A 96 -9.72 0.19 -0.02
N GLU A 97 -10.61 -0.11 0.92
CA GLU A 97 -12.05 0.09 0.78
C GLU A 97 -12.39 1.57 1.00
N THR A 98 -12.56 2.32 -0.09
CA THR A 98 -12.80 3.76 -0.04
C THR A 98 -14.27 4.13 0.14
N SER A 99 -15.15 3.17 -0.13
CA SER A 99 -16.57 3.18 0.23
C SER A 99 -17.09 1.74 0.23
N PRO A 100 -18.26 1.44 0.85
CA PRO A 100 -18.73 0.06 1.00
C PRO A 100 -18.72 -0.74 -0.32
N GLY A 101 -17.89 -1.79 -0.35
CA GLY A 101 -17.69 -2.68 -1.50
C GLY A 101 -16.88 -2.10 -2.67
N LYS A 102 -16.32 -0.88 -2.55
CA LYS A 102 -15.46 -0.28 -3.57
C LYS A 102 -14.02 -0.19 -3.07
N TYR A 103 -13.14 -0.86 -3.79
CA TYR A 103 -11.72 -0.91 -3.47
C TYR A 103 -10.92 -0.02 -4.42
N LEU A 104 -9.91 0.65 -3.87
CA LEU A 104 -8.86 1.37 -4.58
C LEU A 104 -7.57 0.56 -4.45
N ALA A 105 -6.98 0.15 -5.57
CA ALA A 105 -5.69 -0.49 -5.56
C ALA A 105 -4.57 0.52 -5.31
N LEU A 106 -3.63 0.17 -4.43
CA LEU A 106 -2.49 0.99 -4.04
C LEU A 106 -1.20 0.22 -4.34
N GLU A 107 -0.42 0.72 -5.31
CA GLU A 107 0.91 0.21 -5.62
C GLU A 107 1.90 0.72 -4.57
N THR A 108 2.17 -0.09 -3.56
CA THR A 108 2.96 0.32 -2.38
C THR A 108 4.43 0.49 -2.68
N THR A 109 4.97 -0.22 -3.67
CA THR A 109 6.38 -0.06 -4.05
C THR A 109 6.61 1.19 -4.89
N GLY A 110 5.61 1.59 -5.67
CA GLY A 110 5.65 2.76 -6.55
C GLY A 110 5.06 4.04 -5.95
N GLY A 111 4.28 3.95 -4.87
CA GLY A 111 3.73 5.12 -4.18
C GLY A 111 2.50 5.76 -4.84
N TYR A 112 1.70 4.99 -5.59
CA TYR A 112 0.56 5.54 -6.33
C TYR A 112 -0.67 4.62 -6.29
N ALA A 113 -1.85 5.20 -6.49
CA ALA A 113 -3.08 4.44 -6.69
C ALA A 113 -3.24 4.01 -8.16
N VAL A 114 -3.89 2.86 -8.37
CA VAL A 114 -4.06 2.22 -9.68
C VAL A 114 -5.54 2.11 -10.04
N SER A 115 -5.91 2.66 -11.19
CA SER A 115 -7.30 2.66 -11.68
C SER A 115 -7.48 2.05 -13.07
N ASP A 116 -6.41 1.96 -13.85
CA ASP A 116 -6.41 1.60 -15.26
C ASP A 116 -5.88 0.19 -15.55
N ASN A 117 -5.24 -0.47 -14.57
CA ASN A 117 -4.80 -1.86 -14.69
C ASN A 117 -5.74 -2.82 -13.93
N PRO A 118 -6.56 -3.63 -14.62
CA PRO A 118 -7.48 -4.56 -13.98
C PRO A 118 -6.78 -5.73 -13.27
N LEU A 119 -5.50 -5.99 -13.54
CA LEU A 119 -4.75 -7.06 -12.87
C LEU A 119 -4.53 -6.77 -11.38
N TYR A 120 -4.53 -5.50 -10.97
CA TYR A 120 -4.50 -5.10 -9.56
C TYR A 120 -5.76 -5.52 -8.77
N TYR A 121 -6.84 -5.87 -9.46
CA TYR A 121 -8.09 -6.34 -8.84
C TYR A 121 -8.29 -7.85 -9.03
N LYS A 122 -7.22 -8.56 -9.42
CA LYS A 122 -7.17 -10.02 -9.52
C LYS A 122 -6.13 -10.59 -8.55
N GLY A 123 -6.12 -11.91 -8.40
CA GLY A 123 -5.20 -12.62 -7.54
C GLY A 123 -5.87 -13.10 -6.26
N TRP A 124 -5.11 -13.12 -5.17
CA TRP A 124 -5.54 -13.65 -3.88
C TRP A 124 -5.38 -12.60 -2.80
N SER A 125 -6.47 -12.35 -2.08
CA SER A 125 -6.54 -11.35 -1.02
C SER A 125 -6.52 -12.00 0.36
N PHE A 126 -5.93 -11.28 1.31
CA PHE A 126 -5.86 -11.65 2.72
C PHE A 126 -6.39 -10.50 3.56
N ASP A 127 -7.20 -10.82 4.57
CA ASP A 127 -7.87 -9.81 5.40
C ASP A 127 -6.92 -9.15 6.39
N ASN A 128 -5.83 -9.85 6.75
CA ASN A 128 -4.89 -9.41 7.78
C ASN A 128 -3.48 -10.00 7.59
N PRO A 129 -2.47 -9.38 8.22
CA PRO A 129 -1.08 -9.84 8.20
C PRO A 129 -0.86 -11.29 8.66
N ALA A 130 -1.69 -11.82 9.57
CA ALA A 130 -1.49 -13.17 10.09
C ALA A 130 -1.82 -14.22 9.03
N GLU A 131 -2.89 -14.03 8.27
CA GLU A 131 -3.25 -14.90 7.14
C GLU A 131 -2.20 -14.86 6.03
N TYR A 132 -1.74 -13.66 5.67
CA TYR A 132 -0.68 -13.50 4.67
C TYR A 132 0.62 -14.21 5.10
N LYS A 133 1.06 -13.99 6.34
CA LYS A 133 2.26 -14.65 6.90
C LYS A 133 2.11 -16.16 6.92
N ARG A 134 0.92 -16.66 7.27
CA ARG A 134 0.63 -18.09 7.25
C ARG A 134 0.74 -18.67 5.84
N PHE A 135 0.27 -17.94 4.82
CA PHE A 135 0.46 -18.33 3.43
C PHE A 135 1.94 -18.39 3.05
N VAL A 136 2.75 -17.38 3.41
CA VAL A 136 4.19 -17.37 3.13
C VAL A 136 4.90 -18.58 3.75
N GLU A 137 4.58 -18.92 5.00
CA GLU A 137 5.10 -20.13 5.66
C GLU A 137 4.76 -21.41 4.89
N LEU A 138 3.49 -21.57 4.51
CA LEU A 138 3.02 -22.74 3.75
C LEU A 138 3.68 -22.83 2.37
N LYS A 139 3.87 -21.69 1.70
CA LYS A 139 4.56 -21.62 0.41
C LYS A 139 6.01 -22.05 0.55
N HIS A 140 6.74 -21.56 1.56
CA HIS A 140 8.10 -21.99 1.82
C HIS A 140 8.19 -23.50 2.12
N GLU A 141 7.27 -24.04 2.92
CA GLU A 141 7.21 -25.48 3.20
C GLU A 141 6.94 -26.30 1.94
N TYR A 142 6.01 -25.85 1.10
CA TYR A 142 5.70 -26.47 -0.18
C TYR A 142 6.91 -26.46 -1.13
N ASP A 143 7.54 -25.30 -1.32
CA ASP A 143 8.70 -25.15 -2.20
C ASP A 143 9.87 -26.02 -1.73
N PHE A 144 10.11 -26.07 -0.41
CA PHE A 144 11.11 -26.95 0.18
C PHE A 144 10.81 -28.42 -0.12
N ARG A 145 9.58 -28.89 0.13
CA ARG A 145 9.18 -30.28 -0.14
C ARG A 145 9.23 -30.63 -1.62
N ALA A 146 8.78 -29.74 -2.49
CA ALA A 146 8.82 -29.93 -3.94
C ALA A 146 10.27 -30.04 -4.46
N SER A 147 11.23 -29.37 -3.82
CA SER A 147 12.65 -29.49 -4.17
C SER A 147 13.26 -30.86 -3.84
N LEU A 148 12.70 -31.58 -2.86
CA LEU A 148 13.18 -32.91 -2.43
C LEU A 148 12.66 -34.06 -3.29
N VAL A 149 11.65 -33.82 -4.13
CA VAL A 149 11.00 -34.84 -4.98
C VAL A 149 11.52 -34.77 -6.43
N LYS A 150 12.54 -33.94 -6.69
CA LYS A 150 13.27 -33.86 -7.98
C LYS A 150 14.56 -34.66 -7.93
#